data_AF-A0A928M3L4-F1
#
_entry.id   AF-A0A928M3L4-F1
#
_cell.length_a   1.000
_cell.length_b   1.000
_cell.length_c   1.000
_cell.angle_alpha   90.00
_cell.angle_beta   90.00
_cell.angle_gamma   90.00
#
_symmetry.space_group_name_H-M   'P 1'
#
loop_
_entity.id
_entity.type
_entity.pdbx_description
1 polymer ?
#
loop_
_entity_poly.entity_id
_entity_poly.type
_entity_poly.pdbx_seq_one_letter_code
_entity_poly.pdbx_strand_id
1 'polypeptide(L)'
;MKYTLKSLGAAPVRGEESYVARVLSMPISREEYFDLRGIPYVGVTDQFRDVIETFKTPEGETPAGFRRELVQDSNEVVRVDLVRDISYDKNGELRPTRVLFSADSANPYEVAPISPLLANLTCNPGIVYDLFLNNPKANVGGLFRDRDEVMAEIGRILGPGCDISVELNNPFEEDFGKILEEAAKFREMFSKYRVVIKVPHTGAVTPKNVGELLEGDKKLSARYDEITTEDALRGHNLTLKLHEEGYRVNFTLMFEPFQTQLALQARPYFINTFLRHRLVQSQNIKKFVDAYTETGDEANLTALRDYFIANDYYKLADADTDLKAVLQFGRDILKYRHFEDAEGSDGLDGMRHNLRVLKNCNMPDTRLIVCSMEGLYNYPDIDKLLAEPEFQEMNKRVVITAEPNYLARFTSTNQVTSYQRRFMNAAKGQK
;
A
#
# COMPACT_ATOMS: atom_id res chain seq x y z
N MET A 1 2.54 15.02 36.23
CA MET A 1 2.71 16.34 35.59
C MET A 1 2.84 16.10 34.10
N LYS A 2 2.07 16.79 33.24
CA LYS A 2 2.24 16.73 31.79
C LYS A 2 3.11 17.91 31.36
N TYR A 3 4.18 17.65 30.62
CA TYR A 3 5.04 18.69 30.06
C TYR A 3 4.67 18.92 28.60
N THR A 4 4.79 20.17 28.17
CA THR A 4 4.62 20.58 26.78
C THR A 4 5.84 21.40 26.37
N LEU A 5 6.00 21.68 25.07
CA LEU A 5 7.06 22.56 24.61
C LEU A 5 7.02 23.93 25.30
N LYS A 6 5.81 24.47 25.56
CA LYS A 6 5.60 25.69 26.35
C LYS A 6 6.17 25.60 27.77
N SER A 7 6.23 24.40 28.36
CA SER A 7 6.74 24.21 29.71
C SER A 7 8.24 24.52 29.84
N LEU A 8 9.00 24.54 28.74
CA LEU A 8 10.42 24.90 28.75
C LEU A 8 10.66 26.37 29.11
N GLY A 9 9.67 27.26 28.90
CA GLY A 9 9.82 28.70 29.13
C GLY A 9 10.77 29.40 28.16
N ALA A 10 11.23 28.71 27.12
CA ALA A 10 12.10 29.24 26.08
C ALA A 10 11.36 30.26 25.19
N ALA A 11 12.09 31.27 24.72
CA ALA A 11 11.55 32.25 23.78
C ALA A 11 11.53 31.68 22.34
N PRO A 12 10.57 32.05 21.49
CA PRO A 12 10.66 31.72 20.06
C PRO A 12 11.92 32.35 19.43
N VAL A 13 12.56 31.65 18.50
CA VAL A 13 13.56 32.25 17.62
C VAL A 13 12.94 33.42 16.85
N ARG A 14 13.66 34.55 16.75
CA ARG A 14 13.18 35.77 16.12
C ARG A 14 12.79 35.52 14.66
N GLY A 15 11.57 35.90 14.27
CA GLY A 15 11.03 35.67 12.93
C GLY A 15 10.36 34.30 12.74
N GLU A 16 10.33 33.46 13.77
CA GLU A 16 9.68 32.14 13.78
C GLU A 16 8.44 32.09 14.68
N GLU A 17 8.01 33.22 15.24
CA GLU A 17 7.01 33.30 16.31
C GLU A 17 5.68 32.64 15.91
N SER A 18 5.22 32.89 14.68
CA SER A 18 3.98 32.30 14.15
C SER A 18 4.09 30.80 13.89
N TYR A 19 5.28 30.29 13.55
CA TYR A 19 5.52 28.87 13.35
C TYR A 19 5.59 28.13 14.69
N VAL A 20 6.35 28.68 15.65
CA VAL A 20 6.48 28.12 17.01
C VAL A 20 5.12 28.06 17.72
N ALA A 21 4.26 29.07 17.52
CA ALA A 21 2.91 29.10 18.09
C ALA A 21 2.06 27.85 17.76
N ARG A 22 2.30 27.21 16.61
CA ARG A 22 1.58 25.99 16.15
C ARG A 22 1.91 24.74 16.96
N VAL A 23 3.03 24.75 17.69
CA VAL A 23 3.60 23.57 18.36
C VAL A 23 3.83 23.75 19.86
N LEU A 24 3.51 24.91 20.43
CA LEU A 24 3.68 25.13 21.88
C LEU A 24 2.92 24.12 22.77
N SER A 25 1.78 23.60 22.28
CA SER A 25 0.98 22.59 22.96
C SER A 25 1.50 21.16 22.78
N MET A 26 2.53 20.95 21.95
CA MET A 26 3.13 19.64 21.71
C MET A 26 3.56 19.02 23.04
N PRO A 27 3.11 17.80 23.37
CA PRO A 27 3.56 17.11 24.56
C PRO A 27 5.03 16.74 24.41
N ILE A 28 5.79 16.85 25.50
CA ILE A 28 7.17 16.36 25.60
C ILE A 28 7.26 15.39 26.77
N SER A 29 8.14 14.40 26.63
CA SER A 29 8.42 13.42 27.67
C SER A 29 9.04 14.09 28.90
N ARG A 30 9.00 13.39 30.03
CA ARG A 30 9.66 13.87 31.25
C ARG A 30 11.16 14.01 31.04
N GLU A 31 11.77 13.05 30.35
CA GLU A 31 13.20 13.04 30.03
C GLU A 31 13.57 14.23 29.15
N GLU A 32 12.86 14.42 28.04
CA GLU A 32 13.04 15.57 27.13
C GLU A 32 12.92 16.91 27.87
N TYR A 33 11.96 17.04 28.78
CA TYR A 33 11.84 18.26 29.60
C TYR A 33 13.09 18.48 30.47
N PHE A 34 13.62 17.46 31.13
CA PHE A 34 14.79 17.62 32.00
C PHE A 34 16.08 17.87 31.23
N ASP A 35 16.18 17.31 30.02
CA ASP A 35 17.33 17.51 29.14
C ASP A 35 17.33 18.91 28.51
N LEU A 36 16.14 19.45 28.22
CA LEU A 36 15.97 20.73 27.52
C LEU A 36 15.65 21.91 28.44
N ARG A 37 15.36 21.69 29.73
CA ARG A 37 15.03 22.80 30.64
C ARG A 37 16.19 23.81 30.70
N GLY A 38 15.84 25.09 30.63
CA GLY A 38 16.84 26.17 30.61
C GLY A 38 17.38 26.49 29.21
N ILE A 39 16.93 25.77 28.17
CA ILE A 39 17.24 26.17 26.79
C ILE A 39 16.66 27.58 26.52
N PRO A 40 17.47 28.51 25.97
CA PRO A 40 17.01 29.87 25.72
C PRO A 40 15.91 29.97 24.66
N TYR A 41 16.03 29.18 23.58
CA TYR A 41 15.18 29.35 22.41
C TYR A 41 14.54 28.06 21.89
N VAL A 42 13.34 28.21 21.33
CA VAL A 42 12.62 27.20 20.56
C VAL A 42 12.37 27.74 19.16
N GLY A 43 12.66 26.93 18.14
CA GLY A 43 12.41 27.26 16.74
C GLY A 43 11.72 26.15 15.98
N VAL A 44 11.69 26.28 14.66
CA VAL A 44 11.26 25.24 13.72
C VAL A 44 12.34 25.01 12.66
N THR A 45 12.34 23.85 12.02
CA THR A 45 13.25 23.55 10.89
C THR A 45 12.78 24.21 9.59
N ASP A 46 13.63 24.20 8.56
CA ASP A 46 13.23 24.65 7.22
C ASP A 46 12.18 23.70 6.62
N GLN A 47 12.29 22.40 6.87
CA GLN A 47 11.28 21.42 6.45
C GLN A 47 9.92 21.70 7.10
N PHE A 48 9.87 22.12 8.37
CA PHE A 48 8.62 22.55 9.00
C PHE A 48 7.96 23.67 8.19
N ARG A 49 8.72 24.71 7.81
CA ARG A 49 8.19 25.84 7.03
C ARG A 49 7.71 25.38 5.65
N ASP A 50 8.53 24.61 4.95
CA ASP A 50 8.21 24.05 3.63
C ASP A 50 6.91 23.24 3.65
N VAL A 51 6.70 22.41 4.68
CA VAL A 51 5.46 21.66 4.89
C VAL A 51 4.26 22.59 5.10
N ILE A 52 4.39 23.60 5.98
CA ILE A 52 3.29 24.54 6.26
C ILE A 52 2.90 25.33 5.01
N GLU A 53 3.88 25.78 4.23
CA GLU A 53 3.70 26.53 2.98
C GLU A 53 3.11 25.65 1.88
N THR A 54 3.64 24.43 1.69
CA THR A 54 3.17 23.46 0.69
C THR A 54 1.69 23.16 0.85
N PHE A 55 1.23 22.92 2.08
CA PHE A 55 -0.16 22.54 2.35
C PHE A 55 -1.07 23.71 2.75
N LYS A 56 -0.53 24.93 2.83
CA LYS A 56 -1.27 26.15 3.22
C LYS A 56 -2.06 25.93 4.51
N THR A 57 -1.38 25.37 5.52
CA THR A 57 -2.03 24.88 6.74
C THR A 57 -2.64 26.04 7.54
N PRO A 58 -3.89 25.94 8.03
CA PRO A 58 -4.54 26.96 8.86
C PRO A 58 -3.67 27.41 10.04
N GLU A 59 -3.78 28.68 10.43
CA GLU A 59 -3.03 29.22 11.56
C GLU A 59 -3.28 28.42 12.85
N GLY A 60 -2.22 28.21 13.65
CA GLY A 60 -2.29 27.43 14.88
C GLY A 60 -2.27 25.90 14.70
N GLU A 61 -2.33 25.38 13.48
CA GLU A 61 -2.35 23.94 13.19
C GLU A 61 -1.06 23.44 12.51
N THR A 62 -0.83 22.12 12.54
CA THR A 62 0.11 21.42 11.64
C THR A 62 -0.65 20.39 10.81
N PRO A 63 -0.29 20.16 9.53
CA PRO A 63 -1.08 19.32 8.63
C PRO A 63 -1.06 17.85 9.06
N ALA A 64 -2.07 17.11 8.62
CA ALA A 64 -2.12 15.66 8.80
C ALA A 64 -0.99 14.94 8.05
N GLY A 65 -0.62 13.76 8.53
CA GLY A 65 0.41 12.89 7.94
C GLY A 65 1.83 13.33 8.25
N PHE A 66 2.02 14.11 9.32
CA PHE A 66 3.34 14.51 9.82
C PHE A 66 3.42 14.31 11.33
N ARG A 67 4.47 13.64 11.79
CA ARG A 67 4.83 13.60 13.21
C ARG A 67 5.71 14.79 13.55
N ARG A 68 5.59 15.26 14.79
CA ARG A 68 6.42 16.36 15.31
C ARG A 68 7.63 15.76 16.02
N GLU A 69 8.82 16.17 15.63
CA GLU A 69 10.07 15.75 16.27
C GLU A 69 10.84 16.93 16.83
N LEU A 70 11.51 16.71 17.95
CA LEU A 70 12.48 17.66 18.49
C LEU A 70 13.85 17.38 17.87
N VAL A 71 14.48 18.43 17.36
CA VAL A 71 15.83 18.42 16.80
C VAL A 71 16.66 19.41 17.58
N GLN A 72 17.77 18.95 18.16
CA GLN A 72 18.73 19.85 18.80
C GLN A 72 19.62 20.47 17.72
N ASP A 73 19.50 21.78 17.52
CA ASP A 73 20.26 22.54 16.52
C ASP A 73 21.60 23.03 17.10
N SER A 74 21.56 23.51 18.34
CA SER A 74 22.74 23.90 19.12
C SER A 74 22.48 23.78 20.62
N ASN A 75 23.46 24.13 21.45
CA ASN A 75 23.26 24.19 22.92
C ASN A 75 22.25 25.28 23.34
N GLU A 76 21.86 26.18 22.44
CA GLU A 76 20.99 27.33 22.75
C GLU A 76 19.59 27.23 22.10
N VAL A 77 19.40 26.31 21.15
CA VAL A 77 18.17 26.22 20.36
C VAL A 77 17.74 24.77 20.17
N VAL A 78 16.48 24.47 20.52
CA VAL A 78 15.78 23.26 20.09
C VAL A 78 14.75 23.63 19.03
N ARG A 79 14.66 22.83 17.98
CA ARG A 79 13.73 23.04 16.87
C ARG A 79 12.70 21.93 16.80
N VAL A 80 11.51 22.26 16.32
CA VAL A 80 10.49 21.27 15.96
C VAL A 80 10.51 21.05 14.44
N ASP A 81 10.56 19.78 14.04
CA ASP A 81 10.42 19.36 12.64
C ASP A 81 9.05 18.71 12.39
N LEU A 82 8.61 18.72 11.12
CA LEU A 82 7.47 17.94 10.64
C LEU A 82 7.99 16.83 9.73
N VAL A 83 8.03 15.61 10.26
CA VAL A 83 8.53 14.43 9.55
C VAL A 83 7.37 13.63 8.98
N ARG A 84 7.43 13.27 7.69
CA ARG A 84 6.35 12.56 6.99
C ARG A 84 6.06 11.22 7.67
N ASP A 85 4.83 11.05 8.16
CA ASP A 85 4.35 9.79 8.73
C ASP A 85 2.81 9.74 8.64
N ILE A 86 2.31 8.89 7.74
CA ILE A 86 0.86 8.72 7.51
C ILE A 86 0.10 8.09 8.68
N SER A 87 0.79 7.64 9.74
CA SER A 87 0.17 7.24 11.00
C SER A 87 -0.41 8.42 11.79
N TYR A 88 -0.04 9.65 11.43
CA TYR A 88 -0.45 10.85 12.16
C TYR A 88 -1.55 11.60 11.40
N ASP A 89 -2.52 12.10 12.15
CA ASP A 89 -3.49 13.09 11.71
C ASP A 89 -2.96 14.50 12.01
N LYS A 90 -3.80 15.52 11.84
CA LYS A 90 -3.47 16.92 12.12
C LYS A 90 -2.90 17.09 13.53
N ASN A 91 -2.10 18.12 13.69
CA ASN A 91 -1.50 18.49 14.98
C ASN A 91 -0.58 17.44 15.61
N GLY A 92 -0.08 16.48 14.83
CA GLY A 92 0.79 15.42 15.33
C GLY A 92 0.06 14.43 16.23
N GLU A 93 -1.26 14.32 16.10
CA GLU A 93 -2.05 13.30 16.78
C GLU A 93 -1.93 11.96 16.04
N LEU A 94 -1.82 10.85 16.77
CA LEU A 94 -1.88 9.53 16.14
C LEU A 94 -3.30 9.27 15.63
N ARG A 95 -3.40 8.65 14.45
CA ARG A 95 -4.67 8.09 13.98
C ARG A 95 -5.22 7.07 14.99
N PRO A 96 -6.54 6.86 15.04
CA PRO A 96 -7.17 6.02 16.07
C PRO A 96 -6.70 4.56 16.10
N THR A 97 -6.22 4.04 14.97
CA THR A 97 -5.79 2.64 14.80
C THR A 97 -4.35 2.57 14.30
N ARG A 98 -3.63 1.52 14.70
CA ARG A 98 -2.27 1.24 14.18
C ARG A 98 -2.30 0.76 12.73
N VAL A 99 -3.34 0.01 12.36
CA VAL A 99 -3.61 -0.41 10.98
C VAL A 99 -4.16 0.79 10.23
N LEU A 100 -3.61 1.04 9.05
CA LEU A 100 -4.05 2.12 8.17
C LEU A 100 -4.88 1.59 7.01
N PHE A 101 -5.72 2.45 6.44
CA PHE A 101 -6.58 2.11 5.31
C PHE A 101 -6.22 2.90 4.06
N SER A 102 -6.37 2.23 2.93
CA SER A 102 -6.09 2.74 1.60
C SER A 102 -7.24 2.45 0.66
N ALA A 103 -7.55 3.38 -0.24
CA ALA A 103 -8.44 3.10 -1.36
C ALA A 103 -7.63 2.57 -2.55
N ASP A 104 -8.11 1.50 -3.17
CA ASP A 104 -7.62 1.01 -4.47
C ASP A 104 -8.57 1.50 -5.57
N SER A 105 -8.39 2.75 -6.00
CA SER A 105 -9.33 3.42 -6.91
C SER A 105 -8.69 4.63 -7.61
N ALA A 106 -9.23 4.95 -8.79
CA ALA A 106 -9.00 6.21 -9.48
C ALA A 106 -10.32 6.97 -9.70
N ASN A 107 -11.40 6.59 -9.02
CA ASN A 107 -12.72 7.22 -9.15
C ASN A 107 -12.91 8.31 -8.09
N PRO A 108 -12.86 9.61 -8.45
CA PRO A 108 -13.01 10.69 -7.47
C PRO A 108 -14.35 10.66 -6.72
N TYR A 109 -15.42 10.17 -7.36
CA TYR A 109 -16.75 10.09 -6.76
C TYR A 109 -16.84 9.06 -5.62
N GLU A 110 -16.07 7.97 -5.71
CA GLU A 110 -16.01 6.94 -4.67
C GLU A 110 -14.98 7.27 -3.60
N VAL A 111 -13.90 7.97 -3.96
CA VAL A 111 -12.85 8.36 -3.02
C VAL A 111 -13.31 9.49 -2.09
N ALA A 112 -14.07 10.46 -2.60
CA ALA A 112 -14.55 11.60 -1.81
C ALA A 112 -15.26 11.24 -0.49
N PRO A 113 -16.25 10.33 -0.44
CA PRO A 113 -16.96 10.01 0.81
C PRO A 113 -16.10 9.26 1.84
N ILE A 114 -15.06 8.54 1.41
CA ILE A 114 -14.20 7.75 2.32
C ILE A 114 -12.89 8.49 2.69
N SER A 115 -12.54 9.58 1.98
CA SER A 115 -11.24 10.24 2.11
C SER A 115 -10.81 10.61 3.54
N PRO A 116 -11.71 11.03 4.48
CA PRO A 116 -11.28 11.34 5.84
C PRO A 116 -10.73 10.13 6.62
N LEU A 117 -11.05 8.91 6.17
CA LEU A 117 -10.65 7.65 6.81
C LEU A 117 -9.37 7.07 6.20
N LEU A 118 -8.88 7.63 5.09
CA LEU A 118 -7.76 7.10 4.35
C LEU A 118 -6.42 7.71 4.79
N ALA A 119 -5.39 6.89 4.77
CA ALA A 119 -4.00 7.30 4.96
C ALA A 119 -3.15 7.08 3.69
N ASN A 120 -3.68 6.32 2.73
CA ASN A 120 -3.04 6.07 1.45
C ASN A 120 -4.10 5.90 0.35
N LEU A 121 -3.71 6.06 -0.90
CA LEU A 121 -4.44 5.60 -2.07
C LEU A 121 -3.48 4.85 -2.99
N THR A 122 -3.93 3.73 -3.57
CA THR A 122 -3.25 3.02 -4.64
C THR A 122 -4.04 3.11 -5.93
N CYS A 123 -3.36 3.34 -7.04
CA CYS A 123 -3.93 3.15 -8.37
C CYS A 123 -2.89 2.54 -9.32
N ASN A 124 -3.39 1.88 -10.37
CA ASN A 124 -2.60 1.27 -11.43
C ASN A 124 -3.24 1.62 -12.79
N PRO A 125 -2.58 1.35 -13.93
CA PRO A 125 -3.11 1.72 -15.25
C PRO A 125 -4.50 1.14 -15.51
N GLY A 126 -4.77 -0.12 -15.15
CA GLY A 126 -6.10 -0.73 -15.32
C GLY A 126 -7.18 -0.02 -14.51
N ILE A 127 -6.89 0.38 -13.27
CA ILE A 127 -7.83 1.16 -12.44
C ILE A 127 -8.10 2.54 -13.06
N VAL A 128 -7.06 3.22 -13.54
CA VAL A 128 -7.18 4.57 -14.11
C VAL A 128 -7.92 4.55 -15.44
N TYR A 129 -7.45 3.72 -16.39
CA TYR A 129 -7.96 3.72 -17.75
C TYR A 129 -9.21 2.88 -17.89
N ASP A 130 -9.21 1.62 -17.44
CA ASP A 130 -10.30 0.68 -17.73
C ASP A 130 -11.49 0.87 -16.78
N LEU A 131 -11.22 0.98 -15.48
CA LEU A 131 -12.29 1.05 -14.48
C LEU A 131 -12.91 2.45 -14.37
N PHE A 132 -12.14 3.51 -14.67
CA PHE A 132 -12.60 4.88 -14.56
C PHE A 132 -12.69 5.64 -15.90
N LEU A 133 -11.57 6.06 -16.50
CA LEU A 133 -11.57 7.00 -17.64
C LEU A 133 -12.39 6.50 -18.83
N ASN A 134 -12.18 5.23 -19.23
CA ASN A 134 -12.85 4.60 -20.36
C ASN A 134 -14.19 3.96 -19.98
N ASN A 135 -14.67 4.16 -18.74
CA ASN A 135 -15.94 3.66 -18.27
C ASN A 135 -16.96 4.80 -18.12
N PRO A 136 -17.88 4.99 -19.10
CA PRO A 136 -18.87 6.06 -19.06
C PRO A 136 -19.80 6.05 -17.84
N LYS A 137 -19.95 4.91 -17.16
CA LYS A 137 -20.73 4.82 -15.92
C LYS A 137 -19.97 5.40 -14.72
N ALA A 138 -18.65 5.27 -14.71
CA ALA A 138 -17.80 5.78 -13.64
C ALA A 138 -17.37 7.23 -13.91
N ASN A 139 -16.87 7.54 -15.10
CA ASN A 139 -16.57 8.89 -15.56
C ASN A 139 -17.86 9.59 -16.06
N VAL A 140 -18.73 9.94 -15.11
CA VAL A 140 -20.06 10.49 -15.39
C VAL A 140 -19.97 11.74 -16.27
N GLY A 141 -20.57 11.66 -17.45
CA GLY A 141 -20.60 12.75 -18.43
C GLY A 141 -19.27 13.02 -19.14
N GLY A 142 -18.26 12.15 -18.99
CA GLY A 142 -16.94 12.36 -19.58
C GLY A 142 -16.22 13.58 -19.02
N LEU A 143 -16.45 13.88 -17.74
CA LEU A 143 -15.93 15.08 -17.07
C LEU A 143 -14.39 15.09 -17.04
N PHE A 144 -13.76 13.93 -16.91
CA PHE A 144 -12.31 13.77 -16.91
C PHE A 144 -11.83 13.27 -18.27
N ARG A 145 -10.81 13.92 -18.82
CA ARG A 145 -10.29 13.67 -20.18
C ARG A 145 -9.05 12.80 -20.18
N ASP A 146 -8.22 12.91 -19.16
CA ASP A 146 -6.94 12.23 -19.08
C ASP A 146 -6.57 11.87 -17.64
N ARG A 147 -5.47 11.12 -17.49
CA ARG A 147 -4.94 10.68 -16.21
C ARG A 147 -4.56 11.85 -15.30
N ASP A 148 -4.11 12.97 -15.84
CA ASP A 148 -3.64 14.10 -15.03
C ASP A 148 -4.82 14.78 -14.34
N GLU A 149 -5.93 14.99 -15.05
CA GLU A 149 -7.14 15.58 -14.48
C GLU A 149 -7.70 14.70 -13.34
N VAL A 150 -7.71 13.38 -13.54
CA VAL A 150 -8.14 12.44 -12.50
C VAL A 150 -7.21 12.51 -11.29
N MET A 151 -5.91 12.43 -11.51
CA MET A 151 -4.91 12.45 -10.45
C MET A 151 -4.94 13.79 -9.68
N ALA A 152 -5.08 14.92 -10.37
CA ALA A 152 -5.19 16.23 -9.73
C ALA A 152 -6.41 16.33 -8.82
N GLU A 153 -7.56 15.82 -9.26
CA GLU A 153 -8.78 15.81 -8.45
C GLU A 153 -8.68 14.87 -7.25
N ILE A 154 -8.09 13.68 -7.43
CA ILE A 154 -7.77 12.77 -6.31
C ILE A 154 -6.83 13.45 -5.30
N GLY A 155 -5.81 14.16 -5.79
CA GLY A 155 -4.89 14.95 -4.99
C GLY A 155 -5.61 15.99 -4.13
N ARG A 156 -6.59 16.70 -4.72
CA ARG A 156 -7.43 17.69 -4.05
C ARG A 156 -8.33 17.07 -2.96
N ILE A 157 -8.93 15.92 -3.23
CA ILE A 157 -9.85 15.23 -2.32
C ILE A 157 -9.15 14.69 -1.06
N LEU A 158 -7.97 14.10 -1.22
CA LEU A 158 -7.32 13.31 -0.16
C LEU A 158 -6.57 14.14 0.90
N GLY A 159 -6.24 15.41 0.61
CA GLY A 159 -5.54 16.29 1.54
C GLY A 159 -4.12 15.81 1.97
N PRO A 160 -3.45 16.52 2.89
CA PRO A 160 -2.04 16.28 3.24
C PRO A 160 -1.79 14.93 3.95
N GLY A 161 -2.78 14.39 4.65
CA GLY A 161 -2.65 13.19 5.48
C GLY A 161 -2.56 11.87 4.72
N CYS A 162 -2.60 11.91 3.39
CA CYS A 162 -2.70 10.74 2.54
C CYS A 162 -1.57 10.69 1.50
N ASP A 163 -0.86 9.56 1.45
CA ASP A 163 0.07 9.23 0.38
C ASP A 163 -0.67 8.71 -0.86
N ILE A 164 -0.13 9.00 -2.04
CA ILE A 164 -0.74 8.60 -3.32
C ILE A 164 0.28 7.77 -4.08
N SER A 165 0.02 6.45 -4.12
CA SER A 165 0.79 5.49 -4.90
C SER A 165 0.24 5.43 -6.33
N VAL A 166 0.98 5.99 -7.28
CA VAL A 166 0.61 5.98 -8.71
C VAL A 166 1.63 5.17 -9.49
N GLU A 167 1.15 4.17 -10.24
CA GLU A 167 2.00 3.26 -11.00
C GLU A 167 2.48 3.87 -12.30
N LEU A 168 3.74 3.60 -12.66
CA LEU A 168 4.31 4.01 -13.94
C LEU A 168 3.47 3.44 -15.10
N ASN A 169 3.27 4.24 -16.16
CA ASN A 169 2.57 3.75 -17.36
C ASN A 169 3.37 2.64 -18.05
N ASN A 170 4.70 2.80 -18.13
CA ASN A 170 5.59 1.83 -18.76
C ASN A 170 6.83 1.57 -17.89
N PRO A 171 6.81 0.57 -16.99
CA PRO A 171 7.98 0.18 -16.21
C PRO A 171 9.10 -0.49 -17.07
N PHE A 172 8.82 -0.77 -18.34
CA PHE A 172 9.76 -1.35 -19.31
C PHE A 172 10.43 -0.30 -20.19
N GLU A 173 10.17 1.00 -20.00
CA GLU A 173 10.90 2.07 -20.69
C GLU A 173 12.39 2.00 -20.35
N GLU A 174 13.25 1.91 -21.37
CA GLU A 174 14.70 1.75 -21.21
C GLU A 174 15.40 3.07 -20.88
N ASP A 175 14.84 4.18 -21.35
CA ASP A 175 15.32 5.51 -21.00
C ASP A 175 14.81 5.92 -19.60
N PHE A 176 15.68 5.80 -18.61
CA PHE A 176 15.37 6.20 -17.23
C PHE A 176 15.01 7.69 -17.12
N GLY A 177 15.48 8.55 -18.03
CA GLY A 177 15.13 9.96 -18.07
C GLY A 177 13.62 10.17 -18.23
N LYS A 178 12.97 9.40 -19.11
CA LYS A 178 11.52 9.48 -19.31
C LYS A 178 10.71 8.98 -18.10
N ILE A 179 11.23 7.96 -17.40
CA ILE A 179 10.63 7.50 -16.13
C ILE A 179 10.71 8.63 -15.09
N LEU A 180 11.85 9.32 -15.01
CA LEU A 180 12.01 10.47 -14.11
C LEU A 180 11.11 11.65 -14.50
N GLU A 181 10.90 11.91 -15.78
CA GLU A 181 9.95 12.92 -16.26
C GLU A 181 8.52 12.60 -15.81
N GLU A 182 8.07 11.35 -15.96
CA GLU A 182 6.76 10.90 -15.47
C GLU A 182 6.66 11.05 -13.93
N ALA A 183 7.69 10.61 -13.20
CA ALA A 183 7.72 10.71 -11.73
C ALA A 183 7.74 12.17 -11.23
N ALA A 184 8.48 13.05 -11.91
CA ALA A 184 8.59 14.47 -11.58
C ALA A 184 7.24 15.18 -11.74
N LYS A 185 6.49 14.84 -12.79
CA LYS A 185 5.13 15.36 -13.00
C LYS A 185 4.20 15.03 -11.83
N PHE A 186 4.25 13.80 -11.32
CA PHE A 186 3.48 13.45 -10.11
C PHE A 186 3.99 14.12 -8.85
N ARG A 187 5.30 14.34 -8.73
CA ARG A 187 5.89 15.12 -7.62
C ARG A 187 5.41 16.56 -7.64
N GLU A 188 5.31 17.20 -8.80
CA GLU A 188 4.74 18.55 -8.93
C GLU A 188 3.26 18.56 -8.52
N MET A 189 2.49 17.59 -9.01
CA MET A 189 1.05 17.49 -8.73
C MET A 189 0.72 17.23 -7.25
N PHE A 190 1.51 16.38 -6.58
CA PHE A 190 1.19 15.91 -5.23
C PHE A 190 2.09 16.47 -4.12
N SER A 191 3.16 17.19 -4.48
CA SER A 191 4.35 17.47 -3.66
C SER A 191 5.22 16.23 -3.39
N LYS A 192 6.49 16.49 -3.05
CA LYS A 192 7.46 15.47 -2.59
C LYS A 192 6.99 14.68 -1.37
N TYR A 193 6.05 15.22 -0.60
CA TYR A 193 5.57 14.62 0.65
C TYR A 193 4.47 13.58 0.46
N ARG A 194 3.75 13.59 -0.66
CA ARG A 194 2.61 12.68 -0.88
C ARG A 194 2.80 11.71 -2.03
N VAL A 195 3.62 12.08 -3.02
CA VAL A 195 3.90 11.19 -4.15
C VAL A 195 4.61 9.92 -3.67
N VAL A 196 4.12 8.78 -4.15
CA VAL A 196 4.78 7.48 -4.06
C VAL A 196 4.71 6.86 -5.46
N ILE A 197 5.85 6.53 -6.05
CA ILE A 197 5.89 5.93 -7.38
C ILE A 197 5.68 4.43 -7.21
N LYS A 198 4.69 3.86 -7.89
CA LYS A 198 4.43 2.42 -7.83
C LYS A 198 5.14 1.73 -8.99
N VAL A 199 5.91 0.70 -8.67
CA VAL A 199 6.77 -0.05 -9.60
C VAL A 199 6.43 -1.52 -9.44
N PRO A 200 6.19 -2.29 -10.51
CA PRO A 200 5.92 -3.72 -10.40
C PRO A 200 7.21 -4.55 -10.31
N HIS A 201 7.13 -5.71 -9.67
CA HIS A 201 8.04 -6.82 -9.97
C HIS A 201 7.86 -7.21 -11.45
N THR A 202 8.96 -7.25 -12.20
CA THR A 202 8.94 -7.49 -13.64
C THR A 202 9.05 -8.97 -14.02
N GLY A 203 9.75 -9.77 -13.20
CA GLY A 203 9.89 -11.21 -13.42
C GLY A 203 10.46 -11.53 -14.81
N ALA A 204 9.79 -12.41 -15.54
CA ALA A 204 10.18 -12.82 -16.90
C ALA A 204 9.80 -11.79 -18.00
N VAL A 205 9.10 -10.71 -17.65
CA VAL A 205 8.71 -9.68 -18.61
C VAL A 205 9.84 -8.65 -18.75
N THR A 206 10.17 -8.32 -19.98
CA THR A 206 11.30 -7.50 -20.41
C THR A 206 10.84 -6.48 -21.44
N PRO A 207 11.64 -5.42 -21.71
CA PRO A 207 11.35 -4.50 -22.82
C PRO A 207 11.21 -5.20 -24.18
N LYS A 208 11.88 -6.34 -24.37
CA LYS A 208 11.90 -7.07 -25.64
C LYS A 208 10.66 -7.94 -25.86
N ASN A 209 10.04 -8.46 -24.80
CA ASN A 209 8.93 -9.41 -24.90
C ASN A 209 7.60 -8.88 -24.35
N VAL A 210 7.56 -7.68 -23.73
CA VAL A 210 6.30 -7.11 -23.21
C VAL A 210 5.21 -6.99 -24.28
N GLY A 211 5.58 -6.78 -25.55
CA GLY A 211 4.64 -6.76 -26.68
C GLY A 211 3.84 -8.06 -26.85
N GLU A 212 4.39 -9.21 -26.45
CA GLU A 212 3.69 -10.51 -26.48
C GLU A 212 2.44 -10.52 -25.58
N LEU A 213 2.41 -9.70 -24.52
CA LEU A 213 1.26 -9.58 -23.62
C LEU A 213 0.16 -8.67 -24.19
N LEU A 214 0.44 -7.95 -25.28
CA LEU A 214 -0.46 -6.97 -25.87
C LEU A 214 -1.08 -7.48 -27.18
N GLU A 215 -0.35 -8.32 -27.90
CA GLU A 215 -0.68 -8.80 -29.24
C GLU A 215 -0.99 -10.31 -29.27
N GLY A 216 -1.63 -10.78 -30.35
CA GLY A 216 -1.88 -12.22 -30.54
C GLY A 216 -2.75 -12.87 -29.47
N ASP A 217 -2.27 -13.99 -28.92
CA ASP A 217 -2.93 -14.73 -27.83
C ASP A 217 -2.68 -14.12 -26.43
N LYS A 218 -1.85 -13.06 -26.37
CA LYS A 218 -1.49 -12.32 -25.16
C LYS A 218 -0.79 -13.18 -24.10
N LYS A 219 -0.04 -14.18 -24.53
CA LYS A 219 0.75 -15.07 -23.66
C LYS A 219 2.24 -14.91 -23.90
N LEU A 220 3.01 -14.99 -22.82
CA LEU A 220 4.46 -14.95 -22.91
C LEU A 220 4.99 -16.27 -23.45
N SER A 221 5.96 -16.18 -24.36
CA SER A 221 6.67 -17.33 -24.91
C SER A 221 7.66 -17.97 -23.92
N ALA A 222 8.01 -17.27 -22.85
CA ALA A 222 8.84 -17.74 -21.75
C ALA A 222 8.01 -18.11 -20.52
N ARG A 223 8.44 -19.12 -19.76
CA ARG A 223 7.88 -19.41 -18.43
C ARG A 223 8.35 -18.37 -17.41
N TYR A 224 7.62 -18.23 -16.31
CA TYR A 224 7.98 -17.29 -15.23
C TYR A 224 9.34 -17.58 -14.58
N ASP A 225 9.86 -18.80 -14.69
CA ASP A 225 11.15 -19.27 -14.18
C ASP A 225 12.26 -19.32 -15.26
N GLU A 226 11.93 -19.03 -16.53
CA GLU A 226 12.88 -18.95 -17.65
C GLU A 226 13.43 -17.53 -17.79
N ILE A 227 14.24 -17.12 -16.81
CA ILE A 227 14.72 -15.74 -16.65
C ILE A 227 16.23 -15.62 -16.78
N THR A 228 16.69 -14.44 -17.20
CA THR A 228 18.07 -14.00 -16.98
C THR A 228 18.15 -13.14 -15.72
N THR A 229 19.32 -13.09 -15.08
CA THR A 229 19.51 -12.28 -13.87
C THR A 229 19.25 -10.79 -14.11
N GLU A 230 19.70 -10.25 -15.25
CA GLU A 230 19.52 -8.83 -15.60
C GLU A 230 18.04 -8.48 -15.75
N ASP A 231 17.30 -9.28 -16.52
CA ASP A 231 15.89 -9.05 -16.80
C ASP A 231 15.02 -9.20 -15.54
N ALA A 232 15.26 -10.25 -14.75
CA ALA A 232 14.52 -10.52 -13.53
C ALA A 232 14.68 -9.43 -12.46
N LEU A 233 15.85 -8.78 -12.43
CA LEU A 233 16.15 -7.72 -11.47
C LEU A 233 15.78 -6.32 -11.98
N ARG A 234 15.19 -6.17 -13.18
CA ARG A 234 14.81 -4.87 -13.72
C ARG A 234 13.94 -4.05 -12.76
N GLY A 235 12.84 -4.61 -12.25
CA GLY A 235 11.96 -3.92 -11.30
C GLY A 235 12.66 -3.54 -9.99
N HIS A 236 13.60 -4.36 -9.52
CA HIS A 236 14.41 -4.06 -8.33
C HIS A 236 15.36 -2.90 -8.58
N ASN A 237 16.08 -2.93 -9.71
CA ASN A 237 17.01 -1.87 -10.10
C ASN A 237 16.29 -0.55 -10.37
N LEU A 238 15.10 -0.58 -10.98
CA LEU A 238 14.27 0.61 -11.17
C LEU A 238 13.82 1.21 -9.82
N THR A 239 13.38 0.36 -8.90
CA THR A 239 13.02 0.77 -7.53
C THR A 239 14.19 1.44 -6.81
N LEU A 240 15.38 0.83 -6.89
CA LEU A 240 16.59 1.38 -6.27
C LEU A 240 17.01 2.72 -6.89
N LYS A 241 17.01 2.85 -8.22
CA LYS A 241 17.32 4.12 -8.91
C LYS A 241 16.35 5.23 -8.54
N LEU A 242 15.04 4.94 -8.46
CA LEU A 242 14.04 5.93 -8.02
C LEU A 242 14.25 6.35 -6.56
N HIS A 243 14.64 5.40 -5.69
CA HIS A 243 15.00 5.72 -4.30
C HIS A 243 16.22 6.65 -4.22
N GLU A 244 17.27 6.39 -5.01
CA GLU A 244 18.47 7.24 -5.11
C GLU A 244 18.14 8.67 -5.59
N GLU A 245 17.11 8.82 -6.43
CA GLU A 245 16.55 10.10 -6.89
C GLU A 245 15.55 10.74 -5.90
N GLY A 246 15.48 10.20 -4.67
CA GLY A 246 14.70 10.74 -3.57
C GLY A 246 13.19 10.46 -3.66
N TYR A 247 12.75 9.51 -4.48
CA TYR A 247 11.36 9.07 -4.51
C TYR A 247 11.10 7.96 -3.49
N ARG A 248 9.92 8.02 -2.88
CA ARG A 248 9.35 6.87 -2.16
C ARG A 248 8.71 5.94 -3.17
N VAL A 249 8.96 4.64 -3.04
CA VAL A 249 8.49 3.62 -4.00
C VAL A 249 7.54 2.64 -3.33
N ASN A 250 6.42 2.34 -4.00
CA ASN A 250 5.54 1.23 -3.70
C ASN A 250 5.87 0.07 -4.64
N PHE A 251 6.57 -0.95 -4.14
CA PHE A 251 7.05 -2.06 -4.94
C PHE A 251 6.02 -3.20 -4.94
N THR A 252 5.37 -3.38 -6.11
CA THR A 252 4.11 -4.12 -6.26
C THR A 252 4.25 -5.42 -7.06
N LEU A 253 3.12 -6.09 -7.32
CA LEU A 253 3.04 -7.43 -7.95
C LEU A 253 3.86 -8.51 -7.20
N MET A 254 3.79 -8.47 -5.87
CA MET A 254 4.42 -9.45 -4.99
C MET A 254 3.41 -10.54 -4.59
N PHE A 255 3.65 -11.76 -5.09
CA PHE A 255 2.76 -12.91 -4.88
C PHE A 255 3.42 -14.00 -4.04
N GLU A 256 4.76 -14.07 -4.04
CA GLU A 256 5.50 -15.17 -3.43
C GLU A 256 6.33 -14.70 -2.21
N PRO A 257 6.25 -15.39 -1.05
CA PRO A 257 6.93 -14.99 0.18
C PRO A 257 8.44 -14.71 0.02
N PHE A 258 9.14 -15.53 -0.79
CA PHE A 258 10.58 -15.40 -0.98
C PHE A 258 11.00 -14.08 -1.67
N GLN A 259 10.07 -13.39 -2.35
CA GLN A 259 10.35 -12.11 -3.01
C GLN A 259 10.67 -11.02 -1.99
N THR A 260 10.09 -11.10 -0.78
CA THR A 260 10.10 -9.99 0.19
C THR A 260 11.49 -9.59 0.66
N GLN A 261 12.34 -10.56 1.04
CA GLN A 261 13.68 -10.24 1.53
C GLN A 261 14.54 -9.54 0.47
N LEU A 262 14.43 -9.97 -0.79
CA LEU A 262 15.16 -9.37 -1.90
C LEU A 262 14.58 -8.00 -2.27
N ALA A 263 13.25 -7.87 -2.30
CA ALA A 263 12.56 -6.62 -2.57
C ALA A 263 12.97 -5.51 -1.58
N LEU A 264 13.17 -5.85 -0.30
CA LEU A 264 13.62 -4.90 0.72
C LEU A 264 15.03 -4.34 0.45
N GLN A 265 15.89 -5.04 -0.31
CA GLN A 265 17.22 -4.51 -0.69
C GLN A 265 17.13 -3.31 -1.63
N ALA A 266 16.03 -3.19 -2.38
CA ALA A 266 15.76 -2.04 -3.25
C ALA A 266 15.22 -0.80 -2.49
N ARG A 267 15.11 -0.89 -1.16
CA ARG A 267 14.68 0.19 -0.25
C ARG A 267 13.28 0.78 -0.53
N PRO A 268 12.25 -0.06 -0.77
CA PRO A 268 10.90 0.44 -0.99
C PRO A 268 10.30 1.06 0.28
N TYR A 269 9.44 2.06 0.07
CA TYR A 269 8.59 2.64 1.11
C TYR A 269 7.38 1.72 1.40
N PHE A 270 6.81 1.09 0.38
CA PHE A 270 5.81 0.04 0.53
C PHE A 270 6.21 -1.22 -0.22
N ILE A 271 5.93 -2.38 0.39
CA ILE A 271 5.87 -3.67 -0.29
C ILE A 271 4.43 -4.15 -0.30
N ASN A 272 4.08 -5.05 -1.22
CA ASN A 272 2.73 -5.59 -1.32
C ASN A 272 2.62 -7.07 -0.91
N THR A 273 1.41 -7.48 -0.57
CA THR A 273 1.02 -8.90 -0.61
C THR A 273 -0.33 -9.02 -1.33
N PHE A 274 -0.36 -9.84 -2.39
CA PHE A 274 -1.54 -10.08 -3.22
C PHE A 274 -2.23 -11.38 -2.79
N LEU A 275 -3.42 -11.26 -2.22
CA LEU A 275 -4.06 -12.41 -1.54
C LEU A 275 -4.91 -13.28 -2.48
N ARG A 276 -5.89 -12.66 -3.16
CA ARG A 276 -6.94 -13.40 -3.87
C ARG A 276 -6.41 -14.39 -4.90
N HIS A 277 -5.53 -13.95 -5.81
CA HIS A 277 -5.07 -14.81 -6.91
C HIS A 277 -4.33 -16.04 -6.38
N ARG A 278 -3.50 -15.86 -5.34
CA ARG A 278 -2.79 -16.95 -4.69
C ARG A 278 -3.76 -17.96 -4.08
N LEU A 279 -4.76 -17.49 -3.33
CA LEU A 279 -5.79 -18.34 -2.71
C LEU A 279 -6.62 -19.11 -3.76
N VAL A 280 -7.18 -18.40 -4.75
CA VAL A 280 -8.02 -19.02 -5.79
C VAL A 280 -7.23 -20.04 -6.61
N GLN A 281 -5.97 -19.75 -6.94
CA GLN A 281 -5.14 -20.72 -7.65
C GLN A 281 -4.87 -21.97 -6.81
N SER A 282 -4.57 -21.83 -5.52
CA SER A 282 -4.40 -22.99 -4.63
C SER A 282 -5.67 -23.83 -4.52
N GLN A 283 -6.85 -23.20 -4.41
CA GLN A 283 -8.14 -23.89 -4.38
C GLN A 283 -8.39 -24.71 -5.66
N ASN A 284 -8.13 -24.12 -6.83
CA ASN A 284 -8.32 -24.80 -8.11
C ASN A 284 -7.32 -25.94 -8.31
N ILE A 285 -6.03 -25.72 -7.97
CA ILE A 285 -5.00 -26.77 -8.05
C ILE A 285 -5.40 -27.94 -7.14
N LYS A 286 -5.79 -27.66 -5.89
CA LYS A 286 -6.24 -28.68 -4.95
C LYS A 286 -7.42 -29.48 -5.49
N LYS A 287 -8.43 -28.81 -6.06
CA LYS A 287 -9.59 -29.48 -6.66
C LYS A 287 -9.18 -30.53 -7.72
N PHE A 288 -8.26 -30.19 -8.63
CA PHE A 288 -7.82 -31.14 -9.66
C PHE A 288 -6.96 -32.27 -9.08
N VAL A 289 -6.05 -31.96 -8.15
CA VAL A 289 -5.19 -32.96 -7.49
C VAL A 289 -6.02 -33.96 -6.68
N ASP A 290 -7.00 -33.47 -5.92
CA ASP A 290 -7.89 -34.32 -5.12
C ASP A 290 -8.77 -35.18 -6.03
N ALA A 291 -9.37 -34.61 -7.08
CA ALA A 291 -10.19 -35.35 -8.04
C ALA A 291 -9.41 -36.49 -8.71
N TYR A 292 -8.15 -36.25 -9.12
CA TYR A 292 -7.29 -37.32 -9.63
C TYR A 292 -6.96 -38.36 -8.55
N THR A 293 -6.66 -37.92 -7.32
CA THR A 293 -6.31 -38.83 -6.22
C THR A 293 -7.48 -39.76 -5.86
N GLU A 294 -8.72 -39.27 -5.96
CA GLU A 294 -9.93 -40.04 -5.68
C GLU A 294 -10.33 -40.98 -6.83
N THR A 295 -10.13 -40.57 -8.09
CA THR A 295 -10.68 -41.29 -9.26
C THR A 295 -9.65 -42.07 -10.06
N GLY A 296 -8.38 -41.66 -10.03
CA GLY A 296 -7.34 -42.13 -10.95
C GLY A 296 -7.50 -41.66 -12.40
N ASP A 297 -8.46 -40.77 -12.69
CA ASP A 297 -8.75 -40.33 -14.06
C ASP A 297 -7.77 -39.23 -14.51
N GLU A 298 -6.93 -39.57 -15.49
CA GLU A 298 -5.92 -38.68 -16.10
C GLU A 298 -6.52 -37.44 -16.78
N ALA A 299 -7.82 -37.42 -17.09
CA ALA A 299 -8.49 -36.22 -17.58
C ALA A 299 -8.38 -35.04 -16.59
N ASN A 300 -8.36 -35.32 -15.28
CA ASN A 300 -8.15 -34.28 -14.25
C ASN A 300 -6.75 -33.66 -14.32
N LEU A 301 -5.72 -34.46 -14.66
CA LEU A 301 -4.35 -33.97 -14.81
C LEU A 301 -4.17 -33.19 -16.11
N THR A 302 -4.87 -33.59 -17.17
CA THR A 302 -4.93 -32.81 -18.42
C THR A 302 -5.55 -31.43 -18.16
N ALA A 303 -6.68 -31.38 -17.45
CA ALA A 303 -7.32 -30.12 -17.08
C ALA A 303 -6.44 -29.26 -16.14
N LEU A 304 -5.68 -29.88 -15.23
CA LEU A 304 -4.71 -29.17 -14.39
C LEU A 304 -3.57 -28.57 -15.22
N ARG A 305 -3.07 -29.28 -16.24
CA ARG A 305 -2.05 -28.75 -17.16
C ARG A 305 -2.59 -27.56 -17.95
N ASP A 306 -3.80 -27.65 -18.48
CA ASP A 306 -4.45 -26.54 -19.18
C ASP A 306 -4.65 -25.34 -18.25
N TYR A 307 -4.99 -25.61 -16.98
CA TYR A 307 -5.06 -24.57 -15.95
C TYR A 307 -3.71 -23.90 -15.69
N PHE A 308 -2.61 -24.66 -15.64
CA PHE A 308 -1.25 -24.12 -15.48
C PHE A 308 -0.83 -23.25 -16.67
N ILE A 309 -1.19 -23.62 -17.90
CA ILE A 309 -0.96 -22.80 -19.09
C ILE A 309 -1.80 -21.52 -19.02
N ALA A 310 -3.07 -21.63 -18.65
CA ALA A 310 -3.96 -20.47 -18.55
C ALA A 310 -3.49 -19.44 -17.49
N ASN A 311 -2.78 -19.89 -16.47
CA ASN A 311 -2.30 -19.08 -15.35
C ASN A 311 -0.77 -18.85 -15.36
N ASP A 312 -0.13 -18.99 -16.53
CA ASP A 312 1.27 -18.61 -16.77
C ASP A 312 2.32 -19.38 -15.92
N TYR A 313 1.93 -20.52 -15.36
CA TYR A 313 2.89 -21.48 -14.78
C TYR A 313 3.67 -22.20 -15.89
N TYR A 314 2.98 -22.48 -16.99
CA TYR A 314 3.51 -23.11 -18.20
C TYR A 314 3.25 -22.22 -19.41
N LYS A 315 4.11 -22.32 -20.42
CA LYS A 315 3.88 -21.71 -21.74
C LYS A 315 3.09 -22.66 -22.63
N LEU A 316 2.52 -22.15 -23.72
CA LEU A 316 1.77 -22.98 -24.68
C LEU A 316 2.59 -24.15 -25.25
N ALA A 317 3.91 -23.97 -25.41
CA ALA A 317 4.81 -25.03 -25.87
C ALA A 317 4.96 -26.19 -24.88
N ASP A 318 4.50 -26.04 -23.63
CA ASP A 318 4.53 -27.09 -22.61
C ASP A 318 3.25 -27.95 -22.60
N ALA A 319 2.39 -27.82 -23.62
CA ALA A 319 1.13 -28.55 -23.76
C ALA A 319 1.29 -30.08 -23.69
N ASP A 320 2.49 -30.61 -23.94
CA ASP A 320 2.81 -32.04 -23.88
C ASP A 320 3.56 -32.46 -22.60
N THR A 321 3.60 -31.61 -21.57
CA THR A 321 4.25 -31.95 -20.30
C THR A 321 3.64 -33.21 -19.68
N ASP A 322 4.50 -34.12 -19.24
CA ASP A 322 4.12 -35.41 -18.64
C ASP A 322 3.16 -35.21 -17.46
N LEU A 323 2.05 -35.97 -17.44
CA LEU A 323 1.00 -35.79 -16.45
C LEU A 323 1.46 -36.09 -15.01
N LYS A 324 2.45 -36.96 -14.81
CA LYS A 324 3.01 -37.19 -13.46
C LYS A 324 3.80 -35.98 -13.00
N ALA A 325 4.53 -35.32 -13.89
CA ALA A 325 5.20 -34.05 -13.58
C ALA A 325 4.18 -32.95 -13.25
N VAL A 326 3.06 -32.86 -13.99
CA VAL A 326 1.96 -31.92 -13.69
C VAL A 326 1.38 -32.15 -12.29
N LEU A 327 1.08 -33.41 -11.95
CA LEU A 327 0.59 -33.78 -10.62
C LEU A 327 1.59 -33.42 -9.52
N GLN A 328 2.87 -33.74 -9.73
CA GLN A 328 3.91 -33.46 -8.76
C GLN A 328 4.06 -31.96 -8.53
N PHE A 329 4.08 -31.17 -9.60
CA PHE A 329 4.17 -29.71 -9.50
C PHE A 329 2.97 -29.11 -8.75
N GLY A 330 1.74 -29.57 -9.02
CA GLY A 330 0.56 -29.16 -8.26
C GLY A 330 0.65 -29.48 -6.77
N ARG A 331 1.10 -30.68 -6.42
CA ARG A 331 1.34 -31.08 -5.01
C ARG A 331 2.41 -30.22 -4.35
N ASP A 332 3.48 -29.90 -5.06
CA ASP A 332 4.56 -29.08 -4.54
C ASP A 332 4.10 -27.65 -4.27
N ILE A 333 3.27 -27.05 -5.14
CA ILE A 333 2.65 -25.75 -4.90
C ILE A 333 1.79 -25.79 -3.62
N LEU A 334 0.88 -26.77 -3.49
CA LEU A 334 -0.01 -26.86 -2.33
C LEU A 334 0.76 -27.03 -1.02
N LYS A 335 1.79 -27.87 -1.04
CA LYS A 335 2.68 -28.10 0.09
C LYS A 335 3.45 -26.84 0.47
N TYR A 336 4.07 -26.18 -0.51
CA TYR A 336 4.84 -24.96 -0.29
C TYR A 336 3.97 -23.83 0.29
N ARG A 337 2.72 -23.72 -0.19
CA ARG A 337 1.75 -22.72 0.28
C ARG A 337 1.05 -23.10 1.59
N HIS A 338 1.41 -24.23 2.22
CA HIS A 338 0.77 -24.71 3.45
C HIS A 338 -0.77 -24.79 3.34
N PHE A 339 -1.28 -25.14 2.16
CA PHE A 339 -2.69 -24.98 1.86
C PHE A 339 -3.61 -25.96 2.62
N GLU A 340 -3.03 -27.01 3.18
CA GLU A 340 -3.74 -28.07 3.91
C GLU A 340 -3.63 -27.93 5.44
N ASP A 341 -3.00 -26.85 5.93
CA ASP A 341 -2.87 -26.57 7.35
C ASP A 341 -3.24 -25.11 7.71
N ALA A 342 -3.14 -24.76 8.99
CA ALA A 342 -3.57 -23.46 9.50
C ALA A 342 -2.67 -22.29 9.07
N GLU A 343 -1.46 -22.55 8.56
CA GLU A 343 -0.53 -21.52 8.09
C GLU A 343 -0.98 -20.93 6.73
N GLY A 344 -1.63 -21.73 5.88
CA GLY A 344 -1.97 -21.30 4.51
C GLY A 344 -3.37 -21.62 3.98
N SER A 345 -4.20 -22.38 4.72
CA SER A 345 -5.57 -22.71 4.27
C SER A 345 -6.49 -21.49 4.04
N ASP A 346 -6.19 -20.35 4.68
CA ASP A 346 -6.87 -19.06 4.48
C ASP A 346 -6.24 -18.18 3.38
N GLY A 347 -5.17 -18.66 2.74
CA GLY A 347 -4.42 -17.91 1.71
C GLY A 347 -3.55 -16.78 2.26
N LEU A 348 -3.34 -16.71 3.58
CA LEU A 348 -2.54 -15.67 4.22
C LEU A 348 -1.09 -16.10 4.53
N ASP A 349 -0.64 -17.25 4.04
CA ASP A 349 0.74 -17.76 4.20
C ASP A 349 1.79 -16.71 3.81
N GLY A 350 1.60 -16.05 2.66
CA GLY A 350 2.47 -14.99 2.19
C GLY A 350 2.43 -13.74 3.08
N MET A 351 1.25 -13.39 3.60
CA MET A 351 1.12 -12.25 4.52
C MET A 351 1.83 -12.53 5.85
N ARG A 352 1.64 -13.72 6.45
CA ARG A 352 2.35 -14.15 7.67
C ARG A 352 3.85 -14.06 7.49
N HIS A 353 4.37 -14.61 6.39
CA HIS A 353 5.80 -14.52 6.09
C HIS A 353 6.28 -13.07 5.95
N ASN A 354 5.57 -12.23 5.21
CA ASN A 354 5.95 -10.83 4.99
C ASN A 354 6.00 -10.03 6.29
N LEU A 355 5.08 -10.28 7.22
CA LEU A 355 5.10 -9.65 8.55
C LEU A 355 6.31 -10.10 9.38
N ARG A 356 6.65 -11.40 9.36
CA ARG A 356 7.85 -11.94 10.03
C ARG A 356 9.14 -11.35 9.45
N VAL A 357 9.19 -11.15 8.13
CA VAL A 357 10.33 -10.49 7.47
C VAL A 357 10.40 -9.00 7.87
N LEU A 358 9.29 -8.27 7.82
CA LEU A 358 9.26 -6.85 8.19
C LEU A 358 9.58 -6.59 9.66
N LYS A 359 9.28 -7.54 10.55
CA LYS A 359 9.70 -7.48 11.96
C LYS A 359 11.22 -7.45 12.12
N ASN A 360 11.95 -8.08 11.20
CA ASN A 360 13.41 -8.10 11.15
C ASN A 360 14.02 -7.04 10.20
N CYS A 361 13.20 -6.15 9.64
CA CYS A 361 13.64 -5.14 8.68
C CYS A 361 14.14 -3.86 9.39
N ASN A 362 15.37 -3.46 9.06
CA ASN A 362 16.03 -2.27 9.60
C ASN A 362 15.47 -0.94 9.07
N MET A 363 14.64 -0.95 8.01
CA MET A 363 14.03 0.27 7.50
C MET A 363 12.89 0.69 8.43
N PRO A 364 12.93 1.89 9.01
CA PRO A 364 11.96 2.31 10.03
C PRO A 364 10.55 2.47 9.47
N ASP A 365 10.44 2.97 8.23
CA ASP A 365 9.19 3.48 7.67
C ASP A 365 8.53 2.56 6.63
N THR A 366 9.18 1.47 6.24
CA THR A 366 8.64 0.52 5.26
C THR A 366 7.40 -0.19 5.81
N ARG A 367 6.32 -0.23 5.01
CA ARG A 367 5.05 -0.89 5.39
C ARG A 367 4.62 -1.94 4.37
N LEU A 368 3.85 -2.92 4.84
CA LEU A 368 3.13 -3.89 4.01
C LEU A 368 1.77 -3.33 3.61
N ILE A 369 1.54 -3.18 2.32
CA ILE A 369 0.21 -2.98 1.76
C ILE A 369 -0.40 -4.35 1.46
N VAL A 370 -1.49 -4.69 2.14
CA VAL A 370 -2.30 -5.87 1.88
C VAL A 370 -3.32 -5.52 0.80
N CYS A 371 -3.27 -6.21 -0.34
CA CYS A 371 -4.02 -5.83 -1.54
C CYS A 371 -4.67 -7.03 -2.24
N SER A 372 -5.47 -6.74 -3.27
CA SER A 372 -6.25 -7.74 -4.00
C SER A 372 -7.17 -8.54 -3.08
N MET A 373 -7.91 -7.86 -2.20
CA MET A 373 -8.96 -8.46 -1.37
C MET A 373 -10.25 -8.60 -2.17
N GLU A 374 -10.95 -9.73 -2.01
CA GLU A 374 -12.28 -9.95 -2.59
C GLU A 374 -13.11 -10.86 -1.66
N GLY A 375 -14.42 -10.91 -1.89
CA GLY A 375 -15.31 -11.87 -1.24
C GLY A 375 -15.81 -11.42 0.13
N LEU A 376 -16.25 -12.39 0.92
CA LEU A 376 -16.80 -12.16 2.27
C LEU A 376 -15.76 -12.35 3.38
N TYR A 377 -14.72 -13.15 3.12
CA TYR A 377 -13.89 -13.73 4.18
C TYR A 377 -12.47 -13.15 4.26
N ASN A 378 -11.91 -12.61 3.16
CA ASN A 378 -10.54 -12.08 3.19
C ASN A 378 -10.30 -11.07 4.31
N TYR A 379 -11.20 -10.09 4.52
CA TYR A 379 -10.99 -9.11 5.59
C TYR A 379 -11.16 -9.71 7.00
N PRO A 380 -12.22 -10.48 7.31
CA PRO A 380 -12.28 -11.21 8.58
C PRO A 380 -11.03 -12.06 8.89
N ASP A 381 -10.47 -12.75 7.90
CA ASP A 381 -9.27 -13.57 8.09
C ASP A 381 -8.02 -12.71 8.34
N ILE A 382 -7.87 -11.59 7.62
CA ILE A 382 -6.81 -10.60 7.86
C ILE A 382 -6.93 -9.98 9.26
N ASP A 383 -8.12 -9.56 9.65
CA ASP A 383 -8.39 -8.93 10.95
C ASP A 383 -8.06 -9.91 12.10
N LYS A 384 -8.46 -11.18 11.95
CA LYS A 384 -8.08 -12.26 12.87
C LYS A 384 -6.57 -12.40 12.97
N LEU A 385 -5.85 -12.46 11.84
CA LEU A 385 -4.39 -12.56 11.82
C LEU A 385 -3.73 -11.38 12.54
N LEU A 386 -4.18 -10.14 12.28
CA LEU A 386 -3.60 -8.94 12.90
C LEU A 386 -3.90 -8.81 14.41
N ALA A 387 -4.85 -9.59 14.93
CA ALA A 387 -5.11 -9.72 16.36
C ALA A 387 -4.22 -10.78 17.04
N GLU A 388 -3.59 -11.69 16.27
CA GLU A 388 -2.74 -12.74 16.81
C GLU A 388 -1.51 -12.16 17.53
N PRO A 389 -1.14 -12.69 18.72
CA PRO A 389 -0.01 -12.17 19.51
C PRO A 389 1.31 -12.06 18.73
N GLU A 390 1.53 -12.93 17.74
CA GLU A 390 2.72 -12.91 16.89
C GLU A 390 2.87 -11.58 16.13
N PHE A 391 1.76 -10.97 15.71
CA PHE A 391 1.74 -9.85 14.75
C PHE A 391 1.28 -8.52 15.33
N GLN A 392 0.86 -8.45 16.60
CA GLN A 392 0.31 -7.21 17.20
C GLN A 392 1.22 -5.99 17.09
N GLU A 393 2.54 -6.17 17.18
CA GLU A 393 3.50 -5.06 17.04
C GLU A 393 3.69 -4.60 15.59
N MET A 394 3.36 -5.45 14.63
CA MET A 394 3.46 -5.19 13.20
C MET A 394 2.30 -4.35 12.66
N ASN A 395 1.19 -4.24 13.40
CA ASN A 395 0.01 -3.48 12.97
C ASN A 395 0.34 -2.04 12.52
N LYS A 396 1.35 -1.39 13.14
CA LYS A 396 1.81 -0.04 12.76
C LYS A 396 2.49 0.04 11.38
N ARG A 397 2.87 -1.11 10.82
CA ARG A 397 3.50 -1.28 9.50
C ARG A 397 2.54 -1.93 8.49
N VAL A 398 1.23 -1.91 8.74
CA VAL A 398 0.22 -2.49 7.84
C VAL A 398 -0.70 -1.42 7.30
N VAL A 399 -0.91 -1.48 5.98
CA VAL A 399 -1.90 -0.69 5.25
C VAL A 399 -2.82 -1.68 4.52
N ILE A 400 -4.12 -1.60 4.75
CA ILE A 400 -5.12 -2.41 4.06
C ILE A 400 -5.66 -1.63 2.86
N THR A 401 -5.52 -2.15 1.65
CA THR A 401 -6.06 -1.51 0.44
C THR A 401 -7.15 -2.35 -0.23
N ALA A 402 -8.25 -1.71 -0.56
CA ALA A 402 -9.38 -2.30 -1.30
C ALA A 402 -10.16 -1.21 -2.04
N GLU A 403 -11.03 -1.62 -2.96
CA GLU A 403 -12.01 -0.72 -3.54
C GLU A 403 -12.84 -0.03 -2.43
N PRO A 404 -13.16 1.28 -2.54
CA PRO A 404 -13.92 2.01 -1.53
C PRO A 404 -15.22 1.32 -1.11
N ASN A 405 -15.94 0.72 -2.07
CA ASN A 405 -17.18 -0.01 -1.78
C ASN A 405 -16.93 -1.30 -0.99
N TYR A 406 -15.81 -1.97 -1.19
CA TYR A 406 -15.43 -3.14 -0.39
C TYR A 406 -15.21 -2.75 1.07
N LEU A 407 -14.48 -1.65 1.32
CA LEU A 407 -14.26 -1.12 2.67
C LEU A 407 -15.57 -0.65 3.33
N ALA A 408 -16.46 0.00 2.57
CA ALA A 408 -17.75 0.47 3.07
C ALA A 408 -18.64 -0.65 3.62
N ARG A 409 -18.47 -1.90 3.15
CA ARG A 409 -19.22 -3.05 3.67
C ARG A 409 -18.96 -3.29 5.17
N PHE A 410 -17.79 -2.88 5.69
CA PHE A 410 -17.44 -3.09 7.10
C PHE A 410 -18.30 -2.25 8.05
N THR A 411 -19.00 -1.23 7.55
CA THR A 411 -19.90 -0.40 8.35
C THR A 411 -21.31 -0.98 8.46
N SER A 412 -21.58 -2.15 7.86
CA SER A 412 -22.93 -2.70 7.71
C SER A 412 -23.05 -4.16 8.15
N THR A 413 -24.17 -4.49 8.79
CA THR A 413 -24.59 -5.86 9.10
C THR A 413 -26.11 -5.91 9.28
N ASN A 414 -26.72 -7.08 9.19
CA ASN A 414 -28.17 -7.26 9.38
C ASN A 414 -28.65 -6.72 10.74
N GLN A 415 -27.81 -6.81 11.77
CA GLN A 415 -28.12 -6.31 13.10
C GLN A 415 -28.15 -4.78 13.18
N VAL A 416 -27.28 -4.07 12.43
CA VAL A 416 -27.33 -2.59 12.34
C VAL A 416 -28.70 -2.15 11.85
N THR A 417 -29.19 -2.74 10.77
CA THR A 417 -30.53 -2.43 10.23
C THR A 417 -31.64 -2.79 11.21
N SER A 418 -31.55 -3.96 11.85
CA SER A 418 -32.58 -4.44 12.79
C SER A 418 -32.70 -3.57 14.04
N TYR A 419 -31.56 -3.15 14.62
CA TYR A 419 -31.55 -2.25 15.76
C TYR A 419 -31.97 -0.82 15.40
N GLN A 420 -31.54 -0.29 14.25
CA GLN A 420 -32.04 1.01 13.78
C GLN A 420 -33.55 1.01 13.62
N ARG A 421 -34.14 -0.05 13.03
CA ARG A 421 -35.60 -0.20 12.94
C ARG A 421 -36.26 -0.15 14.33
N ARG A 422 -35.70 -0.89 15.29
CA ARG A 422 -36.21 -0.90 16.68
C ARG A 422 -36.13 0.49 17.32
N PHE A 423 -35.00 1.17 17.20
CA PHE A 423 -34.78 2.50 17.78
C PHE A 423 -35.69 3.55 17.17
N MET A 424 -35.83 3.58 15.84
CA MET A 424 -36.71 4.54 15.16
C MET A 424 -38.19 4.30 15.50
N ASN A 425 -38.61 3.04 15.68
CA ASN A 425 -39.96 2.73 16.16
C ASN A 425 -40.19 3.18 17.60
N ALA A 426 -39.20 3.00 18.48
CA ALA A 426 -39.28 3.47 19.87
C ALA A 426 -39.30 5.01 19.94
N ALA A 427 -38.43 5.68 19.19
CA ALA A 427 -38.37 7.15 19.11
C ALA A 427 -39.67 7.76 18.56
N LYS A 428 -40.33 7.10 17.59
CA LYS A 428 -41.66 7.51 17.10
C LYS A 428 -42.73 7.52 18.20
N GLY A 429 -42.56 6.72 19.25
CA GLY A 429 -43.44 6.71 20.42
C GLY A 429 -43.23 7.89 21.37
N GLN A 430 -42.16 8.66 21.20
CA GLN A 430 -41.89 9.86 21.98
C GLN A 430 -42.72 11.02 21.40
N LYS A 431 -43.79 11.38 22.12
CA LYS A 431 -44.56 12.62 21.87
C LYS A 431 -44.06 13.73 22.78
#